data_AF-A0A6J4SFS9-F1
#
_entry.id   AF-A0A6J4SFS9-F1
#
_cell.length_a   1.000
_cell.length_b   1.000
_cell.length_c   1.000
_cell.angle_alpha   90.00
_cell.angle_beta   90.00
_cell.angle_gamma   90.00
#
_symmetry.space_group_name_H-M   'P 1'
#
loop_
_entity.id
_entity.type
_entity.pdbx_description
1 polymer ?
#
loop_
_entity_poly.entity_id
_entity_poly.type
_entity_poly.pdbx_seq_one_letter_code
_entity_poly.pdbx_strand_id
1 'polypeptide(L)'
;MEERGTLIMLDAGKQTIFNVPLDTVVMNTEKPNSLAGNPSAPIEAILPIDEGKQNVLGVRVDAVDYEAAVNKIITAAQQQKKLSVSALAVHGVMTGVLDETHRYRLNRLDLVCPDGQPVRWALNWLYKTKLPDRVCGPVLMLRVCERAAQEGLPIYLYGSRPDVLETLSKNLCDRFPKLIIAGSQPSKFRQVSSQEKQEIADEIRKSGAAITFVGLGCPRQEVWVYEYSEQLGMPALAVGAAFDFHAGNLSLAPELLQKWGLEWFYRLIQEPTRLWKRYIFLNPLYVSLFTLQFLKIVYFDPTKATPPEQERRYG
;
A
#
# COMPACT_ATOMS: atom_id res chain seq x y z
N MET A 1 -49.26 -25.95 -33.41
CA MET A 1 -48.48 -26.78 -34.34
C MET A 1 -47.11 -26.94 -33.72
N GLU A 2 -46.96 -28.06 -33.02
CA GLU A 2 -45.68 -28.55 -32.52
C GLU A 2 -44.89 -29.12 -33.69
N GLU A 3 -43.66 -28.68 -33.87
CA GLU A 3 -42.61 -29.54 -34.40
C GLU A 3 -41.52 -29.60 -33.34
N ARG A 4 -41.56 -30.68 -32.55
CA ARG A 4 -40.49 -31.08 -31.64
C ARG A 4 -39.43 -31.77 -32.47
N GLY A 5 -38.28 -31.11 -32.65
CA GLY A 5 -37.09 -31.74 -33.19
C GLY A 5 -36.48 -32.70 -32.17
N THR A 6 -36.50 -33.98 -32.49
CA THR A 6 -35.82 -35.07 -31.77
C THR A 6 -34.39 -35.17 -32.27
N LEU A 7 -33.39 -35.05 -31.39
CA LEU A 7 -32.00 -35.44 -31.68
C LEU A 7 -31.66 -36.68 -30.85
N ILE A 8 -31.50 -37.83 -31.51
CA ILE A 8 -31.05 -39.07 -30.89
C ILE A 8 -29.57 -39.29 -31.21
N MET A 9 -28.86 -39.61 -30.13
CA MET A 9 -27.43 -39.90 -30.00
C MET A 9 -26.99 -41.19 -30.69
N LEU A 10 -25.68 -41.27 -30.98
CA LEU A 10 -24.93 -42.53 -30.87
C LEU A 10 -23.64 -42.26 -30.09
N ASP A 11 -23.58 -42.76 -28.86
CA ASP A 11 -22.33 -43.01 -28.14
C ASP A 11 -22.33 -44.49 -27.74
N ALA A 12 -21.23 -45.17 -28.05
CA ALA A 12 -21.05 -46.60 -27.81
C ALA A 12 -20.28 -46.78 -26.50
N GLY A 13 -20.98 -46.99 -25.39
CA GLY A 13 -20.32 -47.57 -24.22
C GLY A 13 -20.94 -47.32 -22.85
N LYS A 14 -21.98 -48.09 -22.54
CA LYS A 14 -22.47 -48.48 -21.20
C LYS A 14 -23.43 -47.54 -20.47
N GLN A 15 -24.50 -48.18 -20.00
CA GLN A 15 -25.79 -47.64 -19.56
C GLN A 15 -25.87 -47.59 -18.03
N THR A 16 -26.48 -46.55 -17.48
CA THR A 16 -27.23 -46.62 -16.21
C THR A 16 -28.41 -45.65 -16.32
N ILE A 17 -29.63 -46.16 -16.13
CA ILE A 17 -30.89 -45.47 -16.37
C ILE A 17 -31.48 -45.07 -15.02
N PHE A 18 -31.81 -43.80 -14.82
CA PHE A 18 -32.72 -43.34 -13.77
C PHE A 18 -33.85 -42.53 -14.42
N ASN A 19 -35.09 -42.95 -14.16
CA ASN A 19 -36.31 -42.45 -14.76
C ASN A 19 -37.00 -41.51 -13.75
N VAL A 20 -37.28 -40.25 -14.14
CA VAL A 20 -38.07 -39.32 -13.32
C VAL A 20 -39.16 -38.70 -14.20
N PRO A 21 -40.46 -38.90 -13.88
CA PRO A 21 -41.55 -38.28 -14.63
C PRO A 21 -41.79 -36.83 -14.17
N LEU A 22 -41.89 -35.92 -15.14
CA LEU A 22 -42.50 -34.60 -14.95
C LEU A 22 -44.02 -34.77 -15.09
N ASP A 23 -44.77 -34.52 -14.02
CA ASP A 23 -46.06 -33.84 -14.05
C ASP A 23 -46.54 -33.64 -12.61
N THR A 24 -46.85 -32.39 -12.25
CA THR A 24 -48.06 -31.91 -11.55
C THR A 24 -47.73 -30.53 -10.96
N VAL A 25 -48.04 -29.48 -11.71
CA VAL A 25 -48.10 -28.11 -11.19
C VAL A 25 -49.46 -27.93 -10.54
N VAL A 26 -49.50 -27.83 -9.20
CA VAL A 26 -50.65 -27.30 -8.46
C VAL A 26 -50.30 -25.90 -7.98
N MET A 27 -51.02 -24.92 -8.51
CA MET A 27 -51.10 -23.57 -7.94
C MET A 27 -51.76 -23.67 -6.57
N ASN A 28 -51.06 -23.29 -5.50
CA ASN A 28 -51.71 -23.01 -4.22
C ASN A 28 -51.40 -21.59 -3.77
N THR A 29 -52.47 -20.81 -3.64
CA THR A 29 -52.50 -19.42 -3.19
C THR A 29 -52.71 -19.39 -1.68
N GLU A 30 -51.66 -19.13 -0.91
CA GLU A 30 -51.81 -18.70 0.49
C GLU A 30 -50.89 -17.52 0.82
N LYS A 31 -51.46 -16.52 1.48
CA LYS A 31 -50.85 -15.26 1.94
C LYS A 31 -49.91 -15.48 3.13
N PRO A 32 -49.00 -14.53 3.42
CA PRO A 32 -47.81 -14.77 4.21
C PRO A 32 -48.10 -14.81 5.71
N ASN A 33 -47.61 -15.85 6.38
CA ASN A 33 -47.52 -15.86 7.83
C ASN A 33 -46.11 -15.40 8.24
N SER A 34 -46.07 -14.41 9.10
CA SER A 34 -44.89 -13.75 9.64
C SER A 34 -43.98 -14.74 10.37
N LEU A 35 -42.75 -14.91 9.88
CA LEU A 35 -41.62 -15.39 10.67
C LEU A 35 -40.59 -14.27 10.70
N ALA A 36 -40.54 -13.59 11.84
CA ALA A 36 -39.45 -12.70 12.20
C ALA A 36 -38.14 -13.51 12.19
N GLY A 37 -37.37 -13.37 11.12
CA GLY A 37 -36.00 -13.85 11.05
C GLY A 37 -35.15 -13.00 11.99
N ASN A 38 -34.58 -13.66 12.99
CA ASN A 38 -33.63 -13.09 13.94
C ASN A 38 -32.39 -12.53 13.19
N PRO A 39 -32.09 -11.21 13.23
CA PRO A 39 -30.91 -10.66 12.60
C PRO A 39 -29.81 -10.50 13.66
N SER A 40 -29.07 -11.57 13.98
CA SER A 40 -27.88 -11.44 14.83
C SER A 40 -26.97 -12.68 14.81
N ALA A 41 -26.54 -13.11 13.62
CA ALA A 41 -25.22 -13.71 13.53
C ALA A 41 -24.22 -12.54 13.40
N PRO A 42 -23.24 -12.36 14.30
CA PRO A 42 -22.19 -11.38 14.08
C PRO A 42 -21.49 -11.73 12.78
N ILE A 43 -21.39 -10.79 11.85
CA ILE A 43 -20.36 -10.85 10.81
C ILE A 43 -19.06 -10.93 11.62
N GLU A 44 -18.34 -12.05 11.55
CA GLU A 44 -17.03 -12.18 12.20
C GLU A 44 -16.21 -10.96 11.79
N ALA A 45 -15.92 -10.08 12.76
CA ALA A 45 -15.07 -8.95 12.53
C ALA A 45 -13.70 -9.52 12.15
N ILE A 46 -13.38 -9.48 10.85
CA ILE A 46 -12.09 -9.94 10.34
C ILE A 46 -11.04 -9.10 11.07
N LEU A 47 -10.28 -9.76 11.97
CA LEU A 47 -9.25 -9.09 12.74
C LEU A 47 -8.21 -8.51 11.78
N PRO A 48 -7.66 -7.32 12.09
CA PRO A 48 -6.58 -6.74 11.29
C PRO A 48 -5.42 -7.72 11.15
N ILE A 49 -4.90 -7.88 9.94
CA ILE A 49 -3.78 -8.76 9.63
C ILE A 49 -2.47 -8.01 9.89
N ASP A 50 -1.64 -8.57 10.77
CA ASP A 50 -0.28 -8.11 11.05
C ASP A 50 0.62 -9.29 11.42
N GLU A 51 1.26 -9.88 10.42
CA GLU A 51 2.20 -11.00 10.59
C GLU A 51 3.67 -10.54 10.63
N GLY A 52 3.91 -9.23 10.80
CA GLY A 52 5.24 -8.63 10.89
C GLY A 52 6.08 -8.73 9.62
N LYS A 53 7.38 -8.46 9.76
CA LYS A 53 8.33 -8.36 8.65
C LYS A 53 8.67 -9.71 8.02
N GLN A 54 8.45 -9.82 6.72
CA GLN A 54 8.79 -10.96 5.87
C GLN A 54 9.83 -10.57 4.82
N ASN A 55 10.60 -11.54 4.34
CA ASN A 55 11.71 -11.30 3.43
C ASN A 55 11.28 -11.36 1.95
N VAL A 56 11.33 -10.23 1.24
CA VAL A 56 11.12 -10.16 -0.21
C VAL A 56 12.41 -9.68 -0.85
N LEU A 57 13.16 -10.60 -1.47
CA LEU A 57 14.43 -10.32 -2.15
C LEU A 57 15.50 -9.64 -1.27
N GLY A 58 15.51 -9.92 0.04
CA GLY A 58 16.41 -9.31 1.00
C GLY A 58 15.88 -8.02 1.62
N VAL A 59 14.75 -7.50 1.15
CA VAL A 59 14.04 -6.36 1.76
C VAL A 59 12.94 -6.88 2.68
N ARG A 60 12.88 -6.37 3.91
CA ARG A 60 11.89 -6.74 4.91
C ARG A 60 10.61 -5.91 4.74
N VAL A 61 9.55 -6.56 4.27
CA VAL A 61 8.22 -5.98 4.05
C VAL A 61 7.25 -6.60 5.06
N ASP A 62 6.49 -5.77 5.76
CA ASP A 62 5.49 -6.21 6.71
C ASP A 62 4.29 -6.84 5.99
N ALA A 63 3.87 -8.01 6.46
CA ALA A 63 2.62 -8.62 6.05
C ALA A 63 1.47 -8.01 6.85
N VAL A 64 1.04 -6.83 6.42
CA VAL A 64 0.09 -5.97 7.14
C VAL A 64 -1.03 -5.49 6.21
N ASP A 65 -2.25 -5.38 6.73
CA ASP A 65 -3.36 -4.72 6.03
C ASP A 65 -3.50 -3.22 6.40
N TYR A 66 -4.48 -2.54 5.79
CA TYR A 66 -4.70 -1.12 6.03
C TYR A 66 -5.08 -0.80 7.47
N GLU A 67 -5.96 -1.61 8.09
CA GLU A 67 -6.44 -1.31 9.45
C GLU A 67 -5.31 -1.48 10.46
N ALA A 68 -4.52 -2.55 10.35
CA ALA A 68 -3.36 -2.77 11.20
C ALA A 68 -2.29 -1.67 11.01
N ALA A 69 -1.99 -1.29 9.76
CA ALA A 69 -1.03 -0.23 9.47
C ALA A 69 -1.48 1.12 10.05
N VAL A 70 -2.74 1.52 9.83
CA VAL A 70 -3.31 2.76 10.35
C VAL A 70 -3.31 2.74 11.88
N ASN A 71 -3.75 1.64 12.50
CA ASN A 71 -3.75 1.50 13.96
C ASN A 71 -2.33 1.67 14.55
N LYS A 72 -1.29 1.08 13.95
CA LYS A 72 0.10 1.28 14.39
C LYS A 72 0.53 2.74 14.32
N ILE A 73 0.25 3.41 13.20
CA ILE A 73 0.62 4.81 12.96
C ILE A 73 -0.06 5.73 13.96
N ILE A 74 -1.37 5.56 14.13
CA ILE A 74 -2.19 6.40 15.00
C ILE A 74 -1.84 6.16 16.47
N THR A 75 -1.64 4.91 16.90
CA THR A 75 -1.18 4.58 18.25
C THR A 75 0.18 5.23 18.54
N ALA A 76 1.12 5.19 17.58
CA ALA A 76 2.42 5.82 17.75
C ALA A 76 2.31 7.35 17.83
N ALA A 77 1.44 7.97 17.04
CA ALA A 77 1.17 9.40 17.10
C ALA A 77 0.58 9.82 18.46
N GLN A 78 -0.43 9.11 18.96
CA GLN A 78 -1.03 9.34 20.28
C GLN A 78 0.00 9.21 21.41
N GLN A 79 0.89 8.23 21.31
CA GLN A 79 1.94 7.97 22.30
C GLN A 79 3.17 8.87 22.15
N GLN A 80 3.20 9.76 21.15
CA GLN A 80 4.36 10.58 20.81
C GLN A 80 5.63 9.74 20.65
N LYS A 81 5.49 8.62 19.92
CA LYS A 81 6.59 7.70 19.63
C LYS A 81 6.95 7.77 18.16
N LYS A 82 8.25 7.66 17.90
CA LYS A 82 8.74 7.49 16.53
C LYS A 82 8.12 6.25 15.88
N LEU A 83 7.80 6.37 14.59
CA LEU A 83 7.48 5.23 13.75
C LEU A 83 7.87 5.58 12.30
N SER A 84 8.91 4.93 11.80
CA SER A 84 9.38 5.10 10.43
C SER A 84 8.61 4.19 9.48
N VAL A 85 7.88 4.77 8.54
CA VAL A 85 6.93 4.05 7.69
C VAL A 85 7.23 4.29 6.21
N SER A 86 7.15 3.24 5.41
CA SER A 86 7.14 3.36 3.94
C SER A 86 6.15 2.36 3.34
N ALA A 87 5.63 2.68 2.16
CA ALA A 87 4.86 1.76 1.32
C ALA A 87 5.68 1.45 0.06
N LEU A 88 6.17 0.21 -0.08
CA LEU A 88 7.12 -0.17 -1.13
C LEU A 88 6.47 -1.03 -2.20
N ALA A 89 6.34 -0.47 -3.41
CA ALA A 89 6.06 -1.24 -4.61
C ALA A 89 7.33 -1.89 -5.15
N VAL A 90 7.21 -2.67 -6.23
CA VAL A 90 8.33 -3.38 -6.90
C VAL A 90 9.58 -2.51 -7.05
N HIS A 91 9.44 -1.24 -7.45
CA HIS A 91 10.59 -0.36 -7.59
C HIS A 91 11.32 -0.06 -6.29
N GLY A 92 10.58 0.19 -5.20
CA GLY A 92 11.18 0.45 -3.89
C GLY A 92 11.82 -0.80 -3.28
N VAL A 93 11.27 -1.99 -3.56
CA VAL A 93 11.97 -3.25 -3.24
C VAL A 93 13.26 -3.34 -4.05
N MET A 94 13.19 -3.12 -5.37
CA MET A 94 14.33 -3.25 -6.26
C MET A 94 15.44 -2.22 -6.02
N THR A 95 15.14 -1.02 -5.52
CA THR A 95 16.20 -0.08 -5.09
C THR A 95 17.01 -0.65 -3.93
N GLY A 96 16.39 -1.38 -3.00
CA GLY A 96 17.10 -2.09 -1.93
C GLY A 96 17.87 -3.32 -2.45
N VAL A 97 17.28 -4.07 -3.38
CA VAL A 97 17.97 -5.23 -4.00
C VAL A 97 19.27 -4.81 -4.69
N LEU A 98 19.25 -3.66 -5.36
CA LEU A 98 20.38 -3.16 -6.16
C LEU A 98 21.38 -2.28 -5.38
N ASP A 99 21.03 -1.85 -4.16
CA ASP A 99 21.89 -1.02 -3.30
C ASP A 99 21.84 -1.57 -1.86
N GLU A 100 22.94 -2.21 -1.44
CA GLU A 100 23.07 -2.80 -0.10
C GLU A 100 22.94 -1.77 1.01
N THR A 101 23.39 -0.53 0.79
CA THR A 101 23.27 0.56 1.75
C THR A 101 21.84 1.08 1.84
N HIS A 102 21.10 1.08 0.72
CA HIS A 102 19.69 1.39 0.77
C HIS A 102 18.88 0.27 1.44
N ARG A 103 19.17 -1.00 1.15
CA ARG A 103 18.57 -2.15 1.86
C ARG A 103 18.79 -2.10 3.37
N TYR A 104 19.97 -1.67 3.81
CA TYR A 104 20.25 -1.45 5.23
C TYR A 104 19.25 -0.47 5.87
N ARG A 105 18.94 0.63 5.18
CA ARG A 105 17.96 1.64 5.63
C ARG A 105 16.54 1.08 5.62
N LEU A 106 16.11 0.48 4.51
CA LEU A 106 14.77 -0.09 4.37
C LEU A 106 14.47 -1.14 5.44
N ASN A 107 15.43 -2.02 5.72
CA ASN A 107 15.26 -3.09 6.72
C ASN A 107 15.25 -2.59 8.17
N ARG A 108 15.52 -1.31 8.40
CA ARG A 108 15.44 -0.62 9.70
C ARG A 108 14.22 0.28 9.85
N LEU A 109 13.43 0.46 8.79
CA LEU A 109 12.14 1.12 8.92
C LEU A 109 11.23 0.26 9.79
N ASP A 110 10.48 0.88 10.70
CA ASP A 110 9.64 0.19 11.67
C ASP A 110 8.47 -0.53 10.97
N LEU A 111 7.89 0.09 9.95
CA LEU A 111 6.76 -0.46 9.18
C LEU A 111 6.98 -0.27 7.67
N VAL A 112 7.06 -1.37 6.93
CA VAL A 112 7.21 -1.38 5.47
C VAL A 112 5.98 -2.04 4.87
N CYS A 113 5.00 -1.24 4.49
CA CYS A 113 3.73 -1.70 3.94
C CYS A 113 3.92 -2.31 2.52
N PRO A 114 3.18 -3.38 2.19
CA PRO A 114 3.26 -4.02 0.88
C PRO A 114 2.47 -3.22 -0.14
N ASP A 115 3.13 -2.35 -0.88
CA ASP A 115 2.52 -1.62 -2.00
C ASP A 115 2.67 -2.41 -3.32
N GLY A 116 1.74 -2.21 -4.25
CA GLY A 116 1.64 -2.96 -5.50
C GLY A 116 1.13 -4.40 -5.30
N GLN A 117 0.33 -4.88 -6.25
CA GLN A 117 -0.10 -6.28 -6.24
C GLN A 117 1.07 -7.28 -6.27
N PRO A 118 2.17 -7.07 -7.02
CA PRO A 118 3.26 -8.04 -7.04
C PRO A 118 3.93 -8.28 -5.68
N VAL A 119 4.09 -7.25 -4.85
CA VAL A 119 4.69 -7.39 -3.52
C VAL A 119 3.74 -8.11 -2.58
N ARG A 120 2.45 -7.77 -2.61
CA ARG A 120 1.40 -8.50 -1.89
C ARG A 120 1.36 -9.98 -2.31
N TRP A 121 1.42 -10.28 -3.61
CA TRP A 121 1.45 -11.66 -4.10
C TRP A 121 2.69 -12.40 -3.65
N ALA A 122 3.87 -11.75 -3.66
CA ALA A 122 5.10 -12.33 -3.15
C ALA A 122 4.95 -12.74 -1.68
N LEU A 123 4.37 -11.88 -0.83
CA LEU A 123 4.07 -12.20 0.57
C LEU A 123 3.12 -13.40 0.68
N ASN A 124 1.99 -13.37 -0.03
CA ASN A 124 1.01 -14.45 0.01
C ASN A 124 1.57 -15.79 -0.50
N TRP A 125 2.40 -15.78 -1.54
CA TRP A 125 2.95 -16.98 -2.15
C TRP A 125 4.06 -17.61 -1.31
N LEU A 126 5.00 -16.80 -0.82
CA LEU A 126 6.13 -17.25 -0.01
C LEU A 126 5.71 -17.61 1.42
N TYR A 127 4.82 -16.82 2.03
CA TYR A 127 4.56 -16.85 3.48
C TYR A 127 3.12 -17.19 3.87
N LYS A 128 2.20 -17.31 2.90
CA LYS A 128 0.80 -17.68 3.15
C LYS A 128 0.04 -16.69 4.06
N THR A 129 0.42 -15.41 4.00
CA THR A 129 -0.12 -14.31 4.84
C THR A 129 -1.57 -13.93 4.54
N LYS A 130 -2.18 -14.51 3.50
CA LYS A 130 -3.59 -14.31 3.08
C LYS A 130 -4.03 -12.83 3.00
N LEU A 131 -3.12 -11.92 2.68
CA LEU A 131 -3.43 -10.50 2.58
C LEU A 131 -4.51 -10.27 1.51
N PRO A 132 -5.64 -9.61 1.85
CA PRO A 132 -6.76 -9.41 0.95
C PRO A 132 -6.52 -8.28 -0.06
N ASP A 133 -5.62 -7.35 0.25
CA ASP A 133 -5.17 -6.31 -0.66
C ASP A 133 -3.74 -5.86 -0.34
N ARG A 134 -3.18 -5.02 -1.21
CA ARG A 134 -1.97 -4.26 -0.98
C ARG A 134 -2.27 -3.06 -0.09
N VAL A 135 -1.25 -2.52 0.57
CA VAL A 135 -1.31 -1.27 1.32
C VAL A 135 -0.52 -0.21 0.56
N CYS A 136 -1.18 0.43 -0.41
CA CYS A 136 -0.55 1.47 -1.24
C CYS A 136 -0.48 2.83 -0.54
N GLY A 137 0.62 3.56 -0.78
CA GLY A 137 0.90 4.85 -0.13
C GLY A 137 -0.21 5.90 -0.26
N PRO A 138 -0.80 6.13 -1.46
CA PRO A 138 -1.89 7.10 -1.61
C PRO A 138 -3.13 6.77 -0.77
N VAL A 139 -3.57 5.52 -0.72
CA VAL A 139 -4.74 5.14 0.07
C VAL A 139 -4.40 5.14 1.57
N LEU A 140 -3.20 4.67 1.93
CA LEU A 140 -2.73 4.69 3.32
C LEU A 140 -2.74 6.12 3.87
N MET A 141 -2.20 7.08 3.11
CA MET A 141 -2.20 8.49 3.50
C MET A 141 -3.60 9.02 3.82
N LEU A 142 -4.59 8.72 2.97
CA LEU A 142 -5.97 9.17 3.19
C LEU A 142 -6.60 8.53 4.43
N ARG A 143 -6.39 7.23 4.66
CA ARG A 143 -6.92 6.55 5.85
C ARG A 143 -6.29 7.09 7.14
N VAL A 144 -4.99 7.39 7.11
CA VAL A 144 -4.31 8.03 8.24
C VAL A 144 -4.84 9.46 8.45
N CYS A 145 -5.04 10.25 7.39
CA CYS A 145 -5.64 11.59 7.51
C CYS A 145 -7.06 11.54 8.09
N GLU A 146 -7.88 10.59 7.63
CA GLU A 146 -9.23 10.38 8.15
C GLU A 146 -9.22 10.09 9.66
N ARG A 147 -8.38 9.14 10.10
CA ARG A 147 -8.27 8.82 11.53
C ARG A 147 -7.65 9.97 12.34
N ALA A 148 -6.64 10.65 11.80
CA ALA A 148 -6.04 11.81 12.43
C ALA A 148 -7.06 12.95 12.63
N ALA A 149 -7.94 13.20 11.66
CA ALA A 149 -9.03 14.16 11.77
C ALA A 149 -10.09 13.78 12.83
N GLN A 150 -10.36 12.47 12.99
CA GLN A 150 -11.27 11.96 14.02
C GLN A 150 -10.69 12.13 15.43
N GLU A 151 -9.37 11.99 15.58
CA GLU A 151 -8.68 11.99 16.87
C GLU A 151 -8.01 13.34 17.21
N GLY A 152 -8.10 14.33 16.31
CA GLY A 152 -7.50 15.64 16.52
C GLY A 152 -5.96 15.62 16.49
N LEU A 153 -5.36 14.69 15.74
CA LEU A 153 -3.91 14.58 15.58
C LEU A 153 -3.42 15.48 14.44
N PRO A 154 -2.60 16.51 14.69
CA PRO A 154 -2.12 17.40 13.64
C PRO A 154 -1.11 16.72 12.71
N ILE A 155 -1.17 17.01 11.41
CA ILE A 155 -0.27 16.46 10.41
C ILE A 155 0.69 17.52 9.86
N TYR A 156 1.85 17.09 9.39
CA TYR A 156 2.81 17.90 8.63
C TYR A 156 3.02 17.33 7.24
N LEU A 157 3.11 18.19 6.23
CA LEU A 157 3.36 17.81 4.84
C LEU A 157 4.75 18.29 4.38
N TYR A 158 5.70 17.38 4.22
CA TYR A 158 7.05 17.71 3.80
C TYR A 158 7.40 17.14 2.41
N GLY A 159 7.96 17.97 1.54
CA GLY A 159 8.43 17.59 0.21
C GLY A 159 7.61 18.17 -0.94
N SER A 160 7.76 17.60 -2.13
CA SER A 160 7.16 18.12 -3.38
C SER A 160 7.46 19.62 -3.63
N ARG A 161 6.67 20.27 -4.50
CA ARG A 161 6.75 21.69 -4.83
C ARG A 161 5.68 22.50 -4.09
N PRO A 162 5.86 23.83 -3.94
CA PRO A 162 4.87 24.69 -3.29
C PRO A 162 3.45 24.57 -3.86
N ASP A 163 3.31 24.55 -5.19
CA ASP A 163 2.01 24.44 -5.88
C ASP A 163 1.26 23.15 -5.54
N VAL A 164 2.02 22.05 -5.38
CA VAL A 164 1.46 20.75 -5.02
C VAL A 164 1.01 20.73 -3.57
N LEU A 165 1.82 21.30 -2.66
CA LEU A 165 1.47 21.36 -1.23
C LEU A 165 0.25 22.23 -0.97
N GLU A 166 0.12 23.37 -1.65
CA GLU A 166 -1.04 24.24 -1.53
C GLU A 166 -2.33 23.51 -1.95
N THR A 167 -2.30 22.90 -3.15
CA THR A 167 -3.46 22.17 -3.68
C THR A 167 -3.78 20.94 -2.84
N LEU A 168 -2.75 20.18 -2.42
CA LEU A 168 -2.90 19.04 -1.53
C LEU A 168 -3.56 19.42 -0.21
N SER A 169 -3.07 20.49 0.43
CA SER A 169 -3.59 20.95 1.72
C SER A 169 -5.06 21.33 1.62
N LYS A 170 -5.42 22.09 0.56
CA LYS A 170 -6.81 22.43 0.27
C LYS A 170 -7.68 21.18 0.10
N ASN A 171 -7.28 20.25 -0.77
CA ASN A 171 -8.04 19.04 -1.06
C ASN A 171 -8.21 18.15 0.17
N LEU A 172 -7.21 18.07 1.05
CA LEU A 172 -7.29 17.32 2.30
C LEU A 172 -8.26 17.97 3.29
N CYS A 173 -8.24 19.30 3.43
CA CYS A 173 -9.18 20.02 4.30
C CYS A 173 -10.62 19.96 3.78
N ASP A 174 -10.82 20.07 2.45
CA ASP A 174 -12.13 19.92 1.81
C ASP A 174 -12.69 18.52 2.05
N ARG A 175 -11.84 17.49 1.99
CA ARG A 175 -12.22 16.09 2.22
C ARG A 175 -12.41 15.73 3.68
N PHE A 176 -11.60 16.30 4.57
CA PHE A 176 -11.58 16.01 6.00
C PHE A 176 -11.66 17.33 6.79
N PRO A 177 -12.86 17.91 7.00
CA PRO A 177 -13.00 19.25 7.57
C PRO A 177 -12.44 19.44 8.99
N LYS A 178 -12.18 18.34 9.72
CA LYS A 178 -11.58 18.34 11.07
C LYS A 178 -10.07 18.10 11.08
N LEU A 179 -9.47 17.87 9.91
CA LEU A 179 -8.03 17.62 9.80
C LEU A 179 -7.25 18.89 10.14
N ILE A 180 -6.26 18.76 11.00
CA ILE A 180 -5.37 19.87 11.36
C ILE A 180 -4.07 19.69 10.59
N ILE A 181 -3.75 20.62 9.69
CA ILE A 181 -2.44 20.70 9.04
C ILE A 181 -1.60 21.70 9.83
N ALA A 182 -0.69 21.19 10.67
CA ALA A 182 0.19 21.97 11.53
C ALA A 182 1.25 22.75 10.75
N GLY A 183 1.60 22.28 9.55
CA GLY A 183 2.52 22.95 8.66
C GLY A 183 2.76 22.18 7.37
N SER A 184 3.38 22.84 6.41
CA SER A 184 3.84 22.23 5.17
C SER A 184 5.10 22.91 4.68
N GLN A 185 6.07 22.14 4.20
CA GLN A 185 7.33 22.66 3.69
C GLN A 185 7.74 21.95 2.39
N PRO A 186 7.99 22.69 1.30
CA PRO A 186 8.40 22.11 0.02
C PRO A 186 9.81 21.53 0.09
N SER A 187 10.11 20.58 -0.79
CA SER A 187 11.47 20.08 -0.97
C SER A 187 12.38 21.16 -1.57
N LYS A 188 13.63 21.19 -1.11
CA LYS A 188 14.71 21.98 -1.72
C LYS A 188 15.29 21.32 -2.98
N PHE A 189 14.88 20.08 -3.29
CA PHE A 189 15.34 19.29 -4.43
C PHE A 189 16.86 19.07 -4.49
N ARG A 190 17.53 19.13 -3.33
CA ARG A 190 18.97 18.93 -3.19
C ARG A 190 19.32 18.26 -1.87
N GLN A 191 20.60 17.96 -1.68
CA GLN A 191 21.12 17.67 -0.35
C GLN A 191 21.27 18.97 0.44
N VAL A 192 21.09 18.90 1.75
CA VAL A 192 21.18 20.02 2.67
C VAL A 192 22.36 19.84 3.63
N SER A 193 22.81 20.95 4.21
CA SER A 193 23.82 20.91 5.27
C SER A 193 23.27 20.22 6.52
N SER A 194 24.14 19.79 7.43
CA SER A 194 23.69 19.21 8.71
C SER A 194 22.91 20.21 9.56
N GLN A 195 23.24 21.50 9.46
CA GLN A 195 22.49 22.57 10.10
C GLN A 195 21.08 22.72 9.50
N GLU A 196 20.98 22.75 8.17
CA GLU A 196 19.67 22.83 7.49
C GLU A 196 18.79 21.62 7.80
N LYS A 197 19.36 20.41 7.90
CA LYS A 197 18.64 19.21 8.34
C LYS A 197 18.06 19.40 9.75
N GLN A 198 18.86 19.92 10.68
CA GLN A 198 18.43 20.21 12.05
C GLN A 198 17.29 21.25 12.06
N GLU A 199 17.42 22.31 11.26
CA GLU A 199 16.39 23.35 11.12
C GLU A 199 15.06 22.79 10.61
N ILE A 200 15.09 21.94 9.57
CA ILE A 200 13.90 21.26 9.04
C ILE A 200 13.22 20.42 10.13
N ALA A 201 13.99 19.59 10.83
CA ALA A 201 13.43 18.72 11.87
C ALA A 201 12.86 19.53 13.06
N ASP A 202 13.51 20.62 13.44
CA ASP A 202 13.04 21.50 14.51
C ASP A 202 11.81 22.31 14.10
N GLU A 203 11.70 22.74 12.84
CA GLU A 203 10.50 23.37 12.28
C GLU A 203 9.30 22.42 12.34
N ILE A 204 9.48 21.18 11.88
CA ILE A 204 8.45 20.14 11.94
C ILE A 204 8.03 19.89 13.40
N ARG A 205 8.98 19.74 14.33
CA ARG A 205 8.66 19.49 15.75
C ARG A 205 7.93 20.68 16.39
N LYS A 206 8.38 21.91 16.12
CA LYS A 206 7.77 23.15 16.66
C LYS A 206 6.37 23.42 16.14
N SER A 207 6.01 22.87 14.98
CA SER A 207 4.65 22.98 14.44
C SER A 207 3.58 22.31 15.32
N GLY A 208 3.98 21.39 16.20
CA GLY A 208 3.03 20.58 16.99
C GLY A 208 2.42 19.41 16.21
N ALA A 209 2.97 19.07 15.04
CA ALA A 209 2.57 17.89 14.30
C ALA A 209 2.77 16.60 15.11
N ALA A 210 1.79 15.71 15.01
CA ALA A 210 1.84 14.35 15.55
C ALA A 210 2.19 13.31 14.47
N ILE A 211 2.08 13.65 13.18
CA ILE A 211 2.38 12.77 12.04
C ILE A 211 3.02 13.59 10.93
N THR A 212 4.10 13.09 10.31
CA THR A 212 4.72 13.73 9.15
C THR A 212 4.58 12.85 7.90
N PHE A 213 4.03 13.39 6.83
CA PHE A 213 4.03 12.77 5.51
C PHE A 213 5.16 13.33 4.64
N VAL A 214 5.82 12.45 3.88
CA VAL A 214 7.03 12.76 3.11
C VAL A 214 6.80 12.43 1.63
N GLY A 215 6.84 13.45 0.78
CA GLY A 215 6.64 13.37 -0.67
C GLY A 215 7.88 13.75 -1.48
N LEU A 216 9.00 13.03 -1.33
CA LEU A 216 10.25 13.30 -2.08
C LEU A 216 10.48 12.36 -3.28
N GLY A 217 9.63 11.35 -3.40
CA GLY A 217 9.78 10.25 -4.36
C GLY A 217 10.80 9.21 -3.91
N CYS A 218 10.59 7.96 -4.31
CA CYS A 218 11.49 6.84 -4.04
C CYS A 218 12.77 6.98 -4.88
N PRO A 219 13.98 6.75 -4.32
CA PRO A 219 14.28 6.29 -2.95
C PRO A 219 14.49 7.41 -1.91
N ARG A 220 14.39 8.69 -2.30
CA ARG A 220 14.78 9.83 -1.45
C ARG A 220 13.93 9.95 -0.19
N GLN A 221 12.62 9.68 -0.30
CA GLN A 221 11.70 9.72 0.83
C GLN A 221 12.00 8.65 1.88
N GLU A 222 12.39 7.43 1.49
CA GLU A 222 12.76 6.38 2.44
C GLU A 222 14.08 6.72 3.14
N VAL A 223 15.04 7.28 2.41
CA VAL A 223 16.29 7.78 2.99
C VAL A 223 16.01 8.91 3.98
N TRP A 224 15.12 9.84 3.63
CA TRP A 224 14.72 10.93 4.51
C TRP A 224 14.04 10.39 5.78
N VAL A 225 13.06 9.49 5.66
CA VAL A 225 12.38 8.90 6.82
C VAL A 225 13.38 8.17 7.73
N TYR A 226 14.31 7.42 7.16
CA TYR A 226 15.37 6.76 7.92
C TYR A 226 16.26 7.77 8.68
N GLU A 227 16.63 8.87 8.02
CA GLU A 227 17.57 9.86 8.58
C GLU A 227 16.91 10.85 9.57
N TYR A 228 15.59 11.06 9.52
CA TYR A 228 14.89 12.06 10.33
C TYR A 228 14.01 11.46 11.44
N SER A 229 13.51 10.23 11.30
CA SER A 229 12.49 9.66 12.21
C SER A 229 12.87 9.68 13.69
N GLU A 230 14.13 9.40 14.03
CA GLU A 230 14.62 9.45 15.41
C GLU A 230 14.49 10.86 16.01
N GLN A 231 14.87 11.87 15.24
CA GLN A 231 14.89 13.27 15.68
C GLN A 231 13.49 13.90 15.75
N LEU A 232 12.55 13.40 14.95
CA LEU A 232 11.17 13.87 14.96
C LEU A 232 10.38 13.34 16.16
N GLY A 233 10.68 12.13 16.63
CA GLY A 233 9.96 11.52 17.76
C GLY A 233 8.49 11.22 17.48
N MET A 234 8.09 11.17 16.21
CA MET A 234 6.71 10.94 15.77
C MET A 234 6.70 10.02 14.53
N PRO A 235 5.53 9.49 14.11
CA PRO A 235 5.41 8.79 12.85
C PRO A 235 5.82 9.64 11.65
N ALA A 236 6.72 9.11 10.81
CA ALA A 236 7.16 9.72 9.56
C ALA A 236 6.93 8.73 8.40
N LEU A 237 6.12 9.14 7.43
CA LEU A 237 5.57 8.25 6.39
C LEU A 237 6.06 8.67 5.00
N ALA A 238 6.85 7.79 4.37
CA ALA A 238 7.15 7.84 2.94
C ALA A 238 5.94 7.31 2.14
N VAL A 239 5.21 8.19 1.48
CA VAL A 239 3.90 7.86 0.85
C VAL A 239 3.95 7.70 -0.68
N GLY A 240 5.15 7.71 -1.25
CA GLY A 240 5.31 7.58 -2.70
C GLY A 240 4.77 8.79 -3.42
N ALA A 241 4.03 8.56 -4.51
CA ALA A 241 3.44 9.63 -5.32
C ALA A 241 2.11 10.18 -4.77
N ALA A 242 1.77 9.90 -3.50
CA ALA A 242 0.49 10.28 -2.90
C ALA A 242 0.19 11.79 -3.00
N PHE A 243 1.21 12.64 -2.86
CA PHE A 243 1.03 14.09 -2.92
C PHE A 243 0.49 14.52 -4.30
N ASP A 244 1.08 14.02 -5.39
CA ASP A 244 0.60 14.34 -6.74
C ASP A 244 -0.79 13.74 -7.04
N PHE A 245 -1.13 12.57 -6.49
CA PHE A 245 -2.49 12.03 -6.63
C PHE A 245 -3.53 12.90 -5.93
N HIS A 246 -3.26 13.27 -4.69
CA HIS A 246 -4.23 13.99 -3.86
C HIS A 246 -4.25 15.48 -4.14
N ALA A 247 -3.21 16.03 -4.78
CA ALA A 247 -3.25 17.35 -5.42
C ALA A 247 -3.98 17.35 -6.77
N GLY A 248 -4.27 16.17 -7.36
CA GLY A 248 -4.96 16.06 -8.65
C GLY A 248 -4.05 16.13 -9.88
N ASN A 249 -2.73 16.12 -9.71
CA ASN A 249 -1.76 16.10 -10.82
C ASN A 249 -1.69 14.73 -11.50
N LEU A 250 -1.99 13.66 -10.76
CA LEU A 250 -2.01 12.29 -11.26
C LEU A 250 -3.36 11.64 -11.00
N SER A 251 -3.79 10.77 -11.90
CA SER A 251 -5.01 9.97 -11.74
C SER A 251 -4.67 8.54 -11.37
N LEU A 252 -5.35 7.98 -10.35
CA LEU A 252 -5.23 6.56 -10.02
C LEU A 252 -5.72 5.69 -11.19
N ALA A 253 -5.16 4.48 -11.32
CA ALA A 253 -5.67 3.52 -12.28
C ALA A 253 -7.10 3.11 -11.92
N PRO A 254 -7.97 2.78 -12.90
CA PRO A 254 -9.26 2.15 -12.61
C PRO A 254 -9.11 0.93 -11.68
N GLU A 255 -10.08 0.72 -10.78
CA GLU A 255 -9.98 -0.34 -9.76
C GLU A 255 -9.72 -1.73 -10.34
N LEU A 256 -10.31 -2.04 -11.49
CA LEU A 256 -10.11 -3.34 -12.14
C LEU A 256 -8.64 -3.53 -12.55
N LEU A 257 -8.00 -2.49 -13.10
CA LEU A 257 -6.58 -2.52 -13.42
C LEU A 257 -5.72 -2.61 -12.17
N GLN A 258 -6.12 -1.94 -11.09
CA GLN A 258 -5.42 -2.07 -9.80
C GLN A 258 -5.50 -3.50 -9.24
N LYS A 259 -6.68 -4.14 -9.31
CA LYS A 259 -6.91 -5.52 -8.86
C LYS A 259 -6.13 -6.53 -9.69
N TRP A 260 -6.02 -6.30 -11.00
CA TRP A 260 -5.22 -7.14 -11.91
C TRP A 260 -3.72 -6.86 -11.86
N GLY A 261 -3.26 -5.88 -11.06
CA GLY A 261 -1.85 -5.52 -10.97
C GLY A 261 -1.32 -4.75 -12.18
N LEU A 262 -2.20 -4.15 -12.99
CA LEU A 262 -1.88 -3.38 -14.20
C LEU A 262 -1.70 -1.87 -13.92
N GLU A 263 -1.64 -1.45 -12.66
CA GLU A 263 -1.41 -0.04 -12.30
C GLU A 263 -0.10 0.49 -12.92
N TRP A 264 0.94 -0.34 -12.99
CA TRP A 264 2.21 0.04 -13.60
C TRP A 264 2.08 0.36 -15.09
N PHE A 265 1.26 -0.40 -15.82
CA PHE A 265 1.03 -0.20 -17.24
C PHE A 265 0.24 1.08 -17.50
N TYR A 266 -0.79 1.31 -16.69
CA TYR A 266 -1.55 2.56 -16.74
C TYR A 266 -0.67 3.79 -16.48
N ARG A 267 0.23 3.72 -15.48
CA ARG A 267 1.20 4.79 -15.22
C ARG A 267 2.20 4.96 -16.35
N LEU A 268 2.64 3.88 -16.99
CA LEU A 268 3.54 3.96 -18.14
C LEU A 268 2.90 4.74 -19.30
N ILE A 269 1.60 4.57 -19.52
CA ILE A 269 0.86 5.33 -20.55
C ILE A 269 0.82 6.82 -20.19
N GLN A 270 0.61 7.17 -18.91
CA GLN A 270 0.57 8.57 -18.48
C GLN A 270 1.96 9.24 -18.52
N GLU A 271 3.01 8.51 -18.14
CA GLU A 271 4.35 9.06 -17.96
C GLU A 271 5.43 8.22 -18.68
N PRO A 272 5.32 8.03 -20.01
CA PRO A 272 6.12 7.07 -20.75
C PRO A 272 7.61 7.41 -20.69
N THR A 273 7.97 8.68 -20.84
CA THR A 273 9.36 9.16 -20.81
C THR A 273 10.04 8.96 -19.46
N ARG A 274 9.28 9.07 -18.37
CA ARG A 274 9.79 8.96 -17.00
C ARG A 274 9.86 7.51 -16.51
N LEU A 275 8.87 6.68 -16.85
CA LEU A 275 8.68 5.36 -16.23
C LEU A 275 9.13 4.17 -17.08
N TRP A 276 9.39 4.34 -18.37
CA TRP A 276 9.74 3.20 -19.25
C TRP A 276 10.94 2.38 -18.75
N LYS A 277 12.05 3.03 -18.37
CA LYS A 277 13.26 2.35 -17.89
C LYS A 277 12.95 1.50 -16.66
N ARG A 278 12.20 2.08 -15.72
CA ARG A 278 11.80 1.40 -14.49
C ARG A 278 11.03 0.12 -14.82
N TYR A 279 10.05 0.17 -15.70
CA TYR A 279 9.20 -1.00 -15.96
C TYR A 279 9.85 -2.03 -16.88
N ILE A 280 10.58 -1.61 -17.91
CA ILE A 280 11.23 -2.54 -18.84
C ILE A 280 12.39 -3.29 -18.18
N PHE A 281 13.16 -2.64 -17.30
CA PHE A 281 14.32 -3.28 -16.67
C PHE A 281 14.00 -3.88 -15.29
N LEU A 282 13.30 -3.15 -14.41
CA LEU A 282 13.13 -3.61 -13.03
C LEU A 282 12.02 -4.63 -12.85
N ASN A 283 10.94 -4.59 -13.64
CA ASN A 283 9.86 -5.57 -13.48
C ASN A 283 10.31 -6.99 -13.89
N PRO A 284 10.97 -7.20 -15.05
CA PRO A 284 11.50 -8.52 -15.39
C PRO A 284 12.57 -9.00 -14.41
N LEU A 285 13.46 -8.11 -13.96
CA LEU A 285 14.46 -8.46 -12.97
C LEU A 285 13.82 -8.89 -11.65
N TYR A 286 12.80 -8.16 -11.17
CA TYR A 286 12.03 -8.53 -9.99
C TYR A 286 11.40 -9.91 -10.14
N VAL A 287 10.72 -10.19 -11.26
CA VAL A 287 10.09 -11.50 -11.51
C VAL A 287 11.12 -12.63 -11.52
N SER A 288 12.26 -12.42 -12.19
CA SER A 288 13.34 -13.41 -12.24
C SER A 288 13.91 -13.70 -10.86
N LEU A 289 14.29 -12.67 -10.09
CA LEU A 289 14.82 -12.83 -8.74
C LEU A 289 13.79 -13.43 -7.78
N PHE A 290 12.52 -13.01 -7.89
CA PHE A 290 11.42 -13.57 -7.11
C PHE A 290 11.23 -15.05 -7.41
N THR A 291 11.29 -15.45 -8.68
CA THR A 291 11.20 -16.86 -9.07
C THR A 291 12.32 -17.68 -8.45
N LEU A 292 13.56 -17.16 -8.45
CA LEU A 292 14.69 -17.81 -7.79
C LEU A 292 14.49 -17.94 -6.27
N GLN A 293 13.93 -16.93 -5.62
CA GLN A 293 13.59 -16.98 -4.18
C GLN A 293 12.48 -18.00 -3.92
N PHE A 294 11.40 -17.96 -4.71
CA PHE A 294 10.22 -18.80 -4.57
C PHE A 294 10.54 -20.29 -4.77
N LEU A 295 11.38 -20.60 -5.76
CA LEU A 295 11.88 -21.96 -6.00
C LEU A 295 12.99 -22.38 -5.02
N LYS A 296 13.33 -21.53 -4.04
CA LYS A 296 14.40 -21.74 -3.05
C LYS A 296 15.78 -22.01 -3.67
N ILE A 297 16.01 -21.53 -4.89
CA ILE A 297 17.30 -21.62 -5.60
C ILE A 297 18.29 -20.61 -5.00
N VAL A 298 17.80 -19.41 -4.68
CA VAL A 298 18.60 -18.34 -4.08
C VAL A 298 17.95 -17.87 -2.79
N TYR A 299 18.74 -17.83 -1.72
CA TYR A 299 18.36 -17.16 -0.48
C TYR A 299 18.91 -15.74 -0.48
N PHE A 300 18.01 -14.75 -0.43
CA PHE A 300 18.37 -13.35 -0.33
C PHE A 300 18.49 -12.96 1.14
N ASP A 301 19.70 -12.98 1.69
CA ASP A 301 19.92 -12.65 3.10
C ASP A 301 19.58 -11.16 3.40
N PRO A 302 18.56 -10.87 4.23
CA PRO A 302 18.20 -9.49 4.57
C PRO A 302 19.21 -8.81 5.50
N THR A 303 20.13 -9.56 6.10
CA THR A 303 21.17 -9.02 7.00
C THR A 303 22.46 -8.65 6.27
N LYS A 304 22.68 -9.18 5.06
CA LYS A 304 23.81 -8.86 4.21
C LYS A 304 23.65 -7.46 3.61
N ALA A 305 23.75 -6.42 4.43
CA ALA A 305 23.56 -5.02 4.04
C ALA A 305 24.58 -4.13 4.74
N THR A 306 25.05 -3.09 4.06
CA THR A 306 26.14 -2.24 4.55
C THR A 306 25.59 -0.96 5.19
N PRO A 307 25.95 -0.61 6.44
CA PRO A 307 25.54 0.66 7.03
C PRO A 307 26.00 1.85 6.17
N PRO A 308 25.23 2.94 6.09
CA PRO A 308 25.68 4.13 5.38
C PRO A 308 26.85 4.79 6.10
N GLU A 309 27.92 5.08 5.37
CA GLU A 309 29.08 5.84 5.89
C GLU A 309 28.70 7.29 6.23
N GLN A 310 27.77 7.86 5.47
CA GLN A 310 27.32 9.24 5.61
C GLN A 310 25.82 9.36 5.31
N GLU A 311 25.20 10.36 5.93
CA GLU A 311 23.83 10.76 5.62
C GLU A 311 23.73 11.45 4.25
N ARG A 312 22.65 11.18 3.53
CA ARG A 312 22.34 11.85 2.27
C ARG A 312 21.74 13.24 2.49
N ARG A 313 21.04 13.47 3.60
CA ARG A 313 20.46 14.75 4.01
C ARG A 313 19.63 15.36 2.88
N TYR A 314 18.64 14.64 2.37
CA TYR A 314 17.73 15.23 1.38
C TYR A 314 16.92 16.36 2.03
N GLY A 315 16.77 17.45 1.28
CA GLY A 315 16.03 18.65 1.68
C GLY A 315 14.78 18.91 0.87
#